data_AF-A0A1V5S824-F1
#
_entry.id   AF-A0A1V5S824-F1
#
_cell.length_a   1.000
_cell.length_b   1.000
_cell.length_c   1.000
_cell.angle_alpha   90.00
_cell.angle_beta   90.00
_cell.angle_gamma   90.00
#
_symmetry.space_group_name_H-M   'P 1'
#
loop_
_entity.id
_entity.type
_entity.pdbx_description
1 polymer ?
#
loop_
_entity_poly.entity_id
_entity_poly.type
_entity_poly.pdbx_seq_one_letter_code
_entity_poly.pdbx_strand_id
1 'polypeptide(L)'
;MININKLTDKYPLFHSKVKIGKTIVQIKNFLSVDEFSEAVNMVIDGCFPNDKYVPEFKDVATRYMILTTFTDIDFGDMPIEEVFKVSQADWYNIIENKVAELPIYHEIINAVNDGLEYKIRTQKNSFDYLCDTLSDFAFRMGDTSVFEKLATRLEGLDDKKVAEAIIEKE
;
A
#
# COMPACT_ATOMS: atom_id res chain seq x y z
N MET A 1 16.07 -18.90 18.56
CA MET A 1 14.67 -18.96 19.03
C MET A 1 14.46 -17.89 20.09
N ILE A 2 13.70 -16.84 19.76
CA ILE A 2 13.30 -15.85 20.75
C ILE A 2 12.19 -16.48 21.60
N ASN A 3 12.37 -16.48 22.92
CA ASN A 3 11.41 -17.07 23.84
C ASN A 3 10.16 -16.18 23.90
N ILE A 4 9.03 -16.68 23.37
CA ILE A 4 7.75 -15.95 23.29
C ILE A 4 7.33 -15.41 24.66
N ASN A 5 7.60 -16.16 25.74
CA ASN A 5 7.30 -15.73 27.11
C ASN A 5 8.12 -14.49 27.52
N LYS A 6 9.37 -14.35 27.06
CA LYS A 6 10.19 -13.15 27.29
C LYS A 6 9.72 -11.93 26.49
N LEU A 7 9.01 -12.12 25.38
CA LEU A 7 8.41 -11.04 24.60
C LEU A 7 7.12 -10.54 25.28
N THR A 8 6.26 -11.46 25.72
CA THR A 8 5.02 -11.14 26.45
C THR A 8 5.26 -10.54 27.82
N ASP A 9 6.35 -10.91 28.51
CA ASP A 9 6.71 -10.31 29.81
C ASP A 9 7.28 -8.88 29.65
N LYS A 10 7.86 -8.57 28.49
CA LYS A 10 8.44 -7.25 28.17
C LYS A 10 7.41 -6.27 27.59
N TYR A 11 6.39 -6.80 26.92
CA TYR A 11 5.24 -6.08 26.37
C TYR A 11 3.96 -6.81 26.76
N PRO A 12 3.50 -6.65 28.00
CA PRO A 12 2.29 -7.32 28.43
C PRO A 12 1.12 -6.93 27.53
N LEU A 13 0.24 -7.91 27.24
CA LEU A 13 -0.97 -7.82 26.41
C LEU A 13 -2.02 -6.90 27.05
N PHE A 14 -1.66 -5.66 27.35
CA PHE A 14 -2.56 -4.64 27.88
C PHE A 14 -3.10 -3.82 26.73
N HIS A 15 -4.41 -3.61 26.72
CA HIS A 15 -5.01 -2.50 26.00
C HIS A 15 -4.68 -1.22 26.76
N SER A 16 -4.18 -0.20 26.06
CA SER A 16 -4.18 1.15 26.62
C SER A 16 -5.56 1.77 26.44
N LYS A 17 -5.93 2.74 27.29
CA LYS A 17 -7.25 3.38 27.24
C LYS A 17 -7.08 4.88 27.03
N VAL A 18 -7.82 5.43 26.08
CA VAL A 18 -7.87 6.85 25.79
C VAL A 18 -9.29 7.35 26.00
N LYS A 19 -9.44 8.50 26.65
CA LYS A 19 -10.74 9.13 26.86
C LYS A 19 -10.99 10.17 25.78
N ILE A 20 -12.09 10.01 25.05
CA ILE A 20 -12.54 10.92 23.99
C ILE A 20 -13.91 11.45 24.39
N GLY A 21 -13.94 12.68 24.91
CA GLY A 21 -15.16 13.24 25.49
C GLY A 21 -15.70 12.39 26.64
N LYS A 22 -16.86 11.75 26.42
CA LYS A 22 -17.49 10.82 27.38
C LYS A 22 -17.20 9.34 27.10
N THR A 23 -16.56 9.03 25.98
CA THR A 23 -16.28 7.67 25.53
C THR A 23 -14.88 7.24 25.92
N ILE A 24 -14.70 5.97 26.26
CA ILE A 24 -13.39 5.36 26.46
C ILE A 24 -13.13 4.47 25.26
N VAL A 25 -12.03 4.74 24.56
CA VAL A 25 -11.54 3.94 23.44
C VAL A 25 -10.39 3.07 23.95
N GLN A 26 -10.43 1.79 23.62
CA GLN A 26 -9.32 0.87 23.87
C GLN A 26 -8.38 0.87 22.69
N ILE A 27 -7.09 0.97 22.98
CA ILE A 27 -6.03 0.87 21.98
C ILE A 27 -5.30 -0.45 22.20
N LYS A 28 -5.28 -1.26 21.16
CA LYS A 28 -4.64 -2.56 21.10
C LYS A 28 -3.15 -2.41 20.93
N ASN A 29 -2.37 -2.93 21.88
CA ASN A 29 -0.91 -2.78 21.87
C ASN A 29 -0.18 -3.96 21.21
N PHE A 30 -0.92 -4.98 20.74
CA PHE A 30 -0.39 -6.18 20.12
C PHE A 30 -1.25 -6.57 18.91
N LEU A 31 -0.63 -7.19 17.90
CA LEU A 31 -1.33 -7.78 16.77
C LEU A 31 -0.88 -9.23 16.60
N SER A 32 -1.81 -10.09 16.21
CA SER A 32 -1.45 -11.38 15.64
C SER A 32 -0.74 -11.20 14.31
N VAL A 33 -0.10 -12.26 13.82
CA VAL A 33 0.57 -12.24 12.51
C VAL A 33 -0.41 -11.92 11.38
N ASP A 34 -1.62 -12.49 11.47
CA ASP A 34 -2.67 -12.26 10.48
C ASP A 34 -3.13 -10.80 10.49
N GLU A 35 -3.42 -10.24 11.67
CA GLU A 35 -3.81 -8.83 11.81
C GLU A 35 -2.70 -7.86 11.37
N PHE A 36 -1.44 -8.19 11.65
CA PHE A 36 -0.31 -7.41 11.14
C PHE A 36 -0.27 -7.41 9.62
N SER A 37 -0.40 -8.59 9.00
CA SER A 37 -0.40 -8.72 7.54
C SER A 37 -1.60 -8.01 6.90
N GLU A 38 -2.78 -8.12 7.50
CA GLU A 38 -4.00 -7.43 7.04
C GLU A 38 -3.84 -5.91 7.12
N ALA A 39 -3.30 -5.38 8.23
CA ALA A 39 -3.05 -3.96 8.38
C ALA A 39 -2.06 -3.42 7.34
N VAL A 40 -0.98 -4.15 7.07
CA VAL A 40 0.00 -3.78 6.03
C VAL A 40 -0.64 -3.79 4.65
N ASN A 41 -1.34 -4.87 4.29
CA ASN A 41 -1.98 -5.01 2.98
C ASN A 41 -3.09 -3.96 2.78
N MET A 42 -3.87 -3.65 3.82
CA MET A 42 -4.90 -2.61 3.79
C MET A 42 -4.35 -1.26 3.34
N VAL A 43 -3.20 -0.84 3.89
CA VAL A 43 -2.57 0.42 3.49
C VAL A 43 -1.98 0.34 2.09
N ILE A 44 -1.29 -0.76 1.77
CA ILE A 44 -0.70 -0.96 0.44
C ILE A 44 -1.78 -0.96 -0.64
N ASP A 45 -2.82 -1.78 -0.51
CA ASP A 45 -3.87 -1.91 -1.50
C ASP A 45 -4.73 -0.65 -1.60
N GLY A 46 -4.95 0.05 -0.48
CA GLY A 46 -5.59 1.36 -0.46
C GLY A 46 -4.87 2.42 -1.31
N CYS A 47 -3.56 2.29 -1.51
CA CYS A 47 -2.78 3.17 -2.38
C CYS A 47 -2.84 2.81 -3.87
N PHE A 48 -3.53 1.73 -4.27
CA PHE A 48 -3.59 1.25 -5.64
C PHE A 48 -5.03 1.10 -6.17
N PRO A 49 -5.85 2.17 -6.17
CA PRO A 49 -7.17 2.11 -6.79
C PRO A 49 -7.05 1.76 -8.28
N ASN A 50 -7.76 0.71 -8.71
CA ASN A 50 -7.68 0.17 -10.07
C ASN A 50 -6.24 -0.14 -10.53
N ASP A 51 -5.44 -0.71 -9.62
CA ASP A 51 -4.03 -1.09 -9.85
C ASP A 51 -3.11 0.07 -10.25
N LYS A 52 -3.49 1.32 -9.96
CA LYS A 52 -2.66 2.52 -10.20
C LYS A 52 -2.24 3.14 -8.89
N TYR A 53 -0.95 3.43 -8.75
CA TYR A 53 -0.43 4.02 -7.53
C TYR A 53 -0.92 5.48 -7.38
N VAL A 54 -1.56 5.76 -6.25
CA VAL A 54 -2.07 7.10 -5.85
C VAL A 54 -1.51 7.41 -4.46
N PRO A 55 -0.39 8.16 -4.35
CA PRO A 55 0.30 8.38 -3.08
C PRO A 55 -0.55 9.13 -2.06
N GLU A 56 -1.48 9.97 -2.49
CA GLU A 56 -2.39 10.75 -1.64
C GLU A 56 -3.30 9.85 -0.79
N PHE A 57 -3.58 8.62 -1.24
CA PHE A 57 -4.44 7.69 -0.52
C PHE A 57 -3.74 6.99 0.63
N LYS A 58 -2.41 7.14 0.75
CA LYS A 58 -1.65 6.55 1.84
C LYS A 58 -2.10 7.07 3.21
N ASP A 59 -2.33 8.38 3.34
CA ASP A 59 -2.79 8.97 4.60
C ASP A 59 -4.20 8.46 4.96
N VAL A 60 -5.10 8.42 3.98
CA VAL A 60 -6.47 7.91 4.13
C VAL A 60 -6.46 6.46 4.61
N ALA A 61 -5.71 5.59 3.93
CA ALA A 61 -5.63 4.18 4.26
C ALA A 61 -4.92 3.93 5.60
N THR A 62 -3.91 4.74 5.95
CA THR A 62 -3.22 4.65 7.24
C THR A 62 -4.14 5.03 8.40
N ARG A 63 -4.91 6.13 8.26
CA ARG A 63 -5.91 6.55 9.24
C ARG A 63 -6.97 5.48 9.45
N TYR A 64 -7.48 4.92 8.36
CA TYR A 64 -8.45 3.84 8.40
C TYR A 64 -7.87 2.61 9.13
N MET A 65 -6.66 2.18 8.75
CA MET A 65 -5.94 1.08 9.40
C MET A 65 -5.74 1.31 10.90
N ILE A 66 -5.35 2.52 11.33
CA ILE A 66 -5.21 2.86 12.75
C ILE A 66 -6.54 2.62 13.47
N LEU A 67 -7.63 3.14 12.92
CA LEU A 67 -8.95 3.07 13.55
C LEU A 67 -9.48 1.62 13.59
N THR A 68 -9.37 0.85 12.51
CA THR A 68 -9.94 -0.50 12.46
C THR A 68 -9.07 -1.57 13.11
N THR A 69 -7.75 -1.39 13.11
CA THR A 69 -6.80 -2.40 13.61
C THR A 69 -6.45 -2.18 15.08
N PHE A 70 -6.26 -0.91 15.47
CA PHE A 70 -5.75 -0.58 16.80
C PHE A 70 -6.84 -0.18 17.78
N THR A 71 -8.08 0.06 17.34
CA THR A 71 -9.14 0.54 18.23
C THR A 71 -10.34 -0.40 18.30
N ASP A 72 -11.13 -0.29 19.37
CA ASP A 72 -12.42 -0.96 19.53
C ASP A 72 -13.59 -0.14 18.97
N ILE A 73 -13.31 0.87 18.14
CA ILE A 73 -14.35 1.69 17.51
C ILE A 73 -15.00 0.89 16.39
N ASP A 74 -16.29 0.59 16.56
CA ASP A 74 -17.11 -0.02 15.52
C ASP A 74 -17.66 1.06 14.58
N PHE A 75 -17.22 1.03 13.32
CA PHE A 75 -17.71 1.91 12.27
C PHE A 75 -18.91 1.31 11.49
N GLY A 76 -19.32 0.07 11.79
CA GLY A 76 -20.34 -0.63 11.03
C GLY A 76 -20.01 -0.71 9.53
N ASP A 77 -21.02 -0.49 8.68
CA ASP A 77 -20.87 -0.47 7.21
C ASP A 77 -20.45 0.90 6.66
N MET A 78 -19.80 1.74 7.48
CA MET A 78 -19.37 3.07 7.04
C MET A 78 -18.25 2.96 5.98
N PRO A 79 -18.39 3.62 4.82
CA PRO A 79 -17.36 3.59 3.78
C PRO A 79 -16.10 4.35 4.23
N ILE A 80 -14.95 3.97 3.68
CA ILE A 80 -13.62 4.50 4.06
C ILE A 80 -13.57 6.03 3.97
N GLU A 81 -14.23 6.63 2.96
CA GLU A 81 -14.25 8.08 2.76
C GLU A 81 -14.98 8.81 3.89
N GLU A 82 -16.03 8.22 4.45
CA GLU A 82 -16.77 8.78 5.58
C GLU A 82 -15.98 8.60 6.89
N VAL A 83 -15.31 7.45 7.06
CA VAL A 83 -14.37 7.25 8.19
C VAL A 83 -13.25 8.29 8.16
N PHE A 84 -12.71 8.57 6.97
CA PHE A 84 -11.69 9.60 6.80
C PHE A 84 -12.20 10.99 7.21
N LYS A 85 -13.39 11.39 6.77
CA LYS A 85 -13.99 12.69 7.14
C LYS A 85 -14.13 12.85 8.66
N VAL A 86 -14.64 11.83 9.36
CA VAL A 86 -14.81 11.91 10.82
C VAL A 86 -13.48 11.88 11.57
N SER A 87 -12.44 11.28 10.98
CA SER A 87 -11.08 11.24 11.52
C SER A 87 -10.29 12.55 11.36
N GLN A 88 -10.83 13.56 10.68
CA GLN A 88 -10.18 14.88 10.59
C GLN A 88 -10.31 15.72 11.87
N ALA A 89 -11.15 15.30 12.81
CA ALA A 89 -11.35 16.01 14.06
C ALA A 89 -10.22 15.71 15.08
N ASP A 90 -9.99 16.65 16.01
CA ASP A 90 -8.88 16.62 16.97
C ASP A 90 -8.78 15.35 17.82
N TRP A 91 -9.90 14.64 18.01
CA TRP A 91 -9.91 13.38 18.78
C TRP A 91 -9.04 12.30 18.14
N TYR A 92 -8.94 12.29 16.81
CA TYR A 92 -8.14 11.31 16.09
C TYR A 92 -6.65 11.49 16.43
N ASN A 93 -6.16 12.73 16.53
CA ASN A 93 -4.76 13.01 16.87
C ASN A 93 -4.39 12.41 18.23
N ILE A 94 -5.33 12.30 19.16
CA ILE A 94 -5.08 11.67 20.47
C ILE A 94 -4.85 10.16 20.29
N ILE A 95 -5.64 9.51 19.44
CA ILE A 95 -5.48 8.08 19.12
C ILE A 95 -4.18 7.86 18.36
N GLU A 96 -3.95 8.62 17.29
CA GLU A 96 -2.77 8.52 16.44
C GLU A 96 -1.49 8.66 17.24
N ASN A 97 -1.38 9.68 18.10
CA ASN A 97 -0.22 9.86 18.96
C ASN A 97 -0.01 8.65 19.88
N LYS A 98 -1.10 8.06 20.38
CA LYS A 98 -1.00 6.91 21.27
C LYS A 98 -0.59 5.63 20.55
N VAL A 99 -1.06 5.44 19.32
CA VAL A 99 -0.67 4.32 18.45
C VAL A 99 0.78 4.50 17.97
N ALA A 100 1.20 5.73 17.69
CA ALA A 100 2.56 6.05 17.26
C ALA A 100 3.63 5.76 18.33
N GLU A 101 3.26 5.68 19.61
CA GLU A 101 4.16 5.23 20.69
C GLU A 101 4.41 3.72 20.67
N LEU A 102 3.61 2.94 19.93
CA LEU A 102 3.70 1.49 19.93
C LEU A 102 4.82 1.00 19.00
N PRO A 103 5.73 0.11 19.48
CA PRO A 103 6.77 -0.46 18.62
C PRO A 103 6.21 -1.16 17.37
N ILE A 104 5.09 -1.88 17.52
CA ILE A 104 4.44 -2.60 16.42
C ILE A 104 3.93 -1.66 15.31
N TYR A 105 3.56 -0.42 15.65
CA TYR A 105 3.14 0.56 14.65
C TYR A 105 4.29 0.94 13.73
N HIS A 106 5.49 1.17 14.29
CA HIS A 106 6.67 1.45 13.48
C HIS A 106 7.05 0.28 12.57
N GLU A 107 6.90 -0.97 13.03
CA GLU A 107 7.12 -2.15 12.20
C GLU A 107 6.12 -2.23 11.04
N ILE A 108 4.84 -1.91 11.27
CA ILE A 108 3.83 -1.81 10.21
C ILE A 108 4.21 -0.74 9.20
N ILE A 109 4.56 0.47 9.64
CA ILE A 109 4.89 1.57 8.72
C ILE A 109 6.10 1.24 7.84
N ASN A 110 7.12 0.58 8.41
CA ASN A 110 8.26 0.10 7.62
C ASN A 110 7.84 -0.96 6.60
N ALA A 111 7.05 -1.97 7.01
CA ALA A 111 6.56 -3.00 6.11
C ALA A 111 5.66 -2.44 4.99
N VAL A 112 4.83 -1.43 5.31
CA VAL A 112 4.05 -0.68 4.33
C VAL A 112 4.96 0.02 3.33
N ASN A 113 6.01 0.71 3.78
CA ASN A 113 6.94 1.40 2.88
C ASN A 113 7.65 0.42 1.94
N ASP A 114 8.17 -0.68 2.47
CA ASP A 114 8.83 -1.72 1.69
C ASP A 114 7.88 -2.37 0.69
N GLY A 115 6.64 -2.66 1.11
CA GLY A 115 5.61 -3.23 0.27
C GLY A 115 5.12 -2.29 -0.83
N LEU A 116 4.95 -0.99 -0.53
CA LEU A 116 4.66 0.04 -1.53
C LEU A 116 5.80 0.14 -2.55
N GLU A 117 7.04 0.24 -2.09
CA GLU A 117 8.20 0.31 -2.99
C GLU A 117 8.29 -0.91 -3.90
N TYR A 118 8.10 -2.12 -3.35
CA TYR A 118 8.03 -3.34 -4.13
C TYR A 118 6.93 -3.27 -5.18
N LYS A 119 5.68 -2.96 -4.78
CA LYS A 119 4.52 -2.94 -5.68
C LYS A 119 4.67 -1.89 -6.79
N ILE A 120 5.23 -0.71 -6.49
CA ILE A 120 5.58 0.33 -7.47
C ILE A 120 6.63 -0.19 -8.45
N ARG A 121 7.71 -0.82 -7.97
CA ARG A 121 8.80 -1.34 -8.82
C ARG A 121 8.35 -2.50 -9.71
N THR A 122 7.43 -3.33 -9.23
CA THR A 122 6.88 -4.47 -9.99
C THR A 122 5.66 -4.12 -10.83
N GLN A 123 5.18 -2.89 -10.75
CA GLN A 123 4.07 -2.43 -11.57
C GLN A 123 4.54 -2.43 -13.03
N LYS A 124 3.96 -3.33 -13.84
CA LYS A 124 4.25 -3.37 -15.27
C LYS A 124 3.95 -2.00 -15.86
N ASN A 125 4.99 -1.34 -16.32
CA ASN A 125 4.82 -0.07 -17.01
C ASN A 125 4.36 -0.35 -18.44
N SER A 126 3.91 0.68 -19.17
CA SER A 126 3.41 0.55 -20.54
C SER A 126 4.45 -0.11 -21.47
N PHE A 127 5.74 0.03 -21.15
CA PHE A 127 6.82 -0.64 -21.85
C PHE A 127 6.86 -2.15 -21.57
N ASP A 128 6.67 -2.60 -20.33
CA ASP A 128 6.57 -4.03 -20.00
C ASP A 128 5.39 -4.70 -20.72
N TYR A 129 4.22 -4.02 -20.78
CA TYR A 129 3.07 -4.51 -21.57
C TYR A 129 3.36 -4.56 -23.07
N LEU A 130 4.09 -3.57 -23.60
CA LEU A 130 4.55 -3.58 -24.98
C LEU A 130 5.52 -4.74 -25.23
N CYS A 131 6.48 -4.98 -24.34
CA CYS A 131 7.42 -6.09 -24.41
C CYS A 131 6.73 -7.45 -24.35
N ASP A 132 5.74 -7.63 -23.47
CA ASP A 132 4.93 -8.84 -23.41
C ASP A 132 4.14 -9.04 -24.70
N THR A 133 3.48 -8.00 -25.21
CA THR A 133 2.69 -8.06 -26.45
C THR A 133 3.58 -8.39 -27.65
N LEU A 134 4.77 -7.78 -27.73
CA LEU A 134 5.74 -8.06 -28.78
C LEU A 134 6.32 -9.48 -28.65
N SER A 135 6.54 -9.96 -27.43
CA SER A 135 7.01 -11.33 -27.15
C SER A 135 5.98 -12.36 -27.56
N ASP A 136 4.71 -12.13 -27.23
CA ASP A 136 3.61 -12.99 -27.64
C ASP A 136 3.43 -12.98 -29.17
N PHE A 137 3.58 -11.82 -29.81
CA PHE A 137 3.51 -11.68 -31.26
C PHE A 137 4.66 -12.41 -31.97
N ALA A 138 5.89 -12.26 -31.51
CA ALA A 138 7.06 -12.94 -32.08
C ALA A 138 7.01 -14.46 -31.86
N PHE A 139 6.53 -14.91 -30.69
CA PHE A 139 6.30 -16.32 -30.41
C PHE A 139 5.26 -16.93 -31.37
N ARG A 140 4.14 -16.23 -31.62
CA ARG A 140 3.10 -16.66 -32.58
C ARG A 140 3.57 -16.65 -34.03
N MET A 141 4.49 -15.76 -34.38
CA MET A 141 5.05 -15.63 -35.74
C MET A 141 6.23 -16.60 -35.99
N GLY A 142 6.78 -17.21 -34.95
CA GLY A 142 7.90 -18.15 -35.05
C GLY A 142 9.22 -17.51 -35.51
N ASP A 143 9.31 -16.18 -35.50
CA ASP A 143 10.43 -15.42 -36.05
C ASP A 143 10.85 -14.30 -35.09
N THR A 144 11.97 -14.51 -34.40
CA THR A 144 12.56 -13.55 -33.45
C THR A 144 13.33 -12.42 -34.16
N SER A 145 13.54 -12.48 -35.48
CA SER A 145 14.23 -11.42 -36.24
C SER A 145 13.45 -10.11 -36.32
N VAL A 146 12.17 -10.13 -35.97
CA VAL A 146 11.31 -8.95 -35.84
C VAL A 146 11.80 -8.05 -34.69
N PHE A 147 12.35 -8.63 -33.62
CA PHE A 147 12.91 -7.88 -32.50
C PHE A 147 14.21 -7.18 -32.85
N GLU A 148 15.10 -7.82 -33.60
CA GLU A 148 16.33 -7.17 -34.07
C GLU A 148 15.98 -5.98 -34.96
N LYS A 149 15.02 -6.14 -35.88
CA LYS A 149 14.56 -5.03 -36.74
C LYS A 149 13.88 -3.90 -35.97
N LEU A 150 13.14 -4.21 -34.89
CA LEU A 150 12.53 -3.22 -34.00
C LEU A 150 13.56 -2.49 -33.15
N ALA A 151 14.51 -3.22 -32.55
CA ALA A 151 15.60 -2.65 -31.76
C ALA A 151 16.47 -1.72 -32.61
N THR A 152 16.84 -2.12 -33.83
CA THR A 152 17.60 -1.27 -34.76
C THR A 152 16.78 -0.07 -35.24
N ARG A 153 15.44 -0.17 -35.35
CA ARG A 153 14.58 0.98 -35.66
C ARG A 153 14.43 1.94 -34.50
N LEU A 154 14.44 1.45 -33.26
CA LEU A 154 14.30 2.26 -32.04
C LEU A 154 15.62 2.92 -31.63
N GLU A 155 16.78 2.28 -31.82
CA GLU A 155 18.11 2.86 -31.56
C GLU A 155 18.41 4.14 -32.36
N GLY A 156 17.70 4.37 -33.48
CA GLY A 156 17.88 5.53 -34.34
C GLY A 156 16.85 6.65 -34.18
N LEU A 157 15.90 6.53 -33.24
CA LEU A 157 14.83 7.51 -33.04
C LEU A 157 15.08 8.33 -31.77
N ASP A 158 15.31 9.62 -31.96
CA ASP A 158 15.27 10.63 -30.88
C ASP A 158 13.90 10.53 -30.18
N ASP A 159 13.86 10.52 -28.85
CA ASP A 159 12.69 10.16 -28.00
C ASP A 159 11.37 10.82 -28.45
N LYS A 160 11.47 12.02 -29.03
CA LYS A 160 10.37 12.80 -29.58
C LYS A 160 9.68 12.16 -30.80
N LYS A 161 10.43 11.48 -31.67
CA LYS A 161 9.89 10.82 -32.88
C LYS A 161 9.23 9.48 -32.56
N VAL A 162 9.67 8.79 -31.51
CA VAL A 162 8.99 7.58 -31.01
C VAL A 162 7.60 7.94 -30.50
N ALA A 163 7.47 9.05 -29.76
CA ALA A 163 6.18 9.55 -29.28
C ALA A 163 5.25 9.96 -30.44
N GLU A 164 5.74 10.66 -31.46
CA GLU A 164 4.94 11.05 -32.64
C GLU A 164 4.42 9.84 -33.43
N ALA A 165 5.24 8.79 -33.61
CA ALA A 165 4.84 7.59 -34.34
C ALA A 165 3.79 6.73 -33.61
N ILE A 166 3.68 6.85 -32.29
CA ILE A 166 2.64 6.18 -31.49
C ILE A 166 1.33 6.98 -31.55
N ILE A 167 1.40 8.31 -31.60
CA ILE A 167 0.24 9.20 -31.66
C ILE A 167 -0.44 9.19 -33.04
N GLU A 168 0.29 9.08 -34.15
CA GLU A 168 -0.28 9.03 -35.51
C GLU A 168 -1.03 7.73 -35.87
N LYS A 169 -1.05 6.74 -34.97
CA LYS A 169 -1.76 5.46 -35.17
C LYS A 169 -3.08 5.32 -34.44
N GLU A 170 -3.52 6.34 -33.68
CA GLU A 170 -4.93 6.53 -33.30
C GLU A 170 -5.71 7.23 -34.40
#